data_AF-A0A914X577-F1
#
_entry.id   AF-A0A914X577-F1
#
_cell.length_a   1.000
_cell.length_b   1.000
_cell.length_c   1.000
_cell.angle_alpha   90.00
_cell.angle_beta   90.00
_cell.angle_gamma   90.00
#
_symmetry.space_group_name_H-M   'P 1'
#
loop_
_entity.id
_entity.type
_entity.pdbx_description
1 polymer ?
#
loop_
_entity_poly.entity_id
_entity_poly.type
_entity_poly.pdbx_seq_one_letter_code
_entity_poly.pdbx_strand_id
1 'polypeptide(L)'
;MQDSAQSVMLSSTSSAASGEVVYGTERGSTAGSDESRVMSVKVQQIASSIYKEFETMIQKFGETTVKDLMPLVVNVLESLDLAYLEKEEHEVEMELLKEDNEQLATQYEREKQLRRAQDQKCMEIEDAMDVETKALQDKIESLESIMRMLELKAKNKKRFDCSESLRRARSRTKARVH
;
A
#
# COMPACT_ATOMS: atom_id res chain seq x y z
N MET A 1 38.12 18.81 27.73
CA MET A 1 38.36 18.09 26.47
C MET A 1 37.23 17.09 26.36
N GLN A 2 36.04 17.60 25.99
CA GLN A 2 35.37 17.33 24.70
C GLN A 2 34.92 15.87 24.55
N ASP A 3 33.81 15.57 25.23
CA ASP A 3 32.81 14.61 24.79
C ASP A 3 31.85 15.36 23.86
N SER A 4 31.70 14.91 22.62
CA SER A 4 30.55 15.26 21.78
C SER A 4 30.40 14.25 20.65
N ALA A 5 29.19 13.71 20.61
CA ALA A 5 28.72 12.67 19.74
C ALA A 5 28.87 13.00 18.26
N GLN A 6 29.38 12.03 17.49
CA GLN A 6 29.04 11.85 16.09
C GLN A 6 28.22 10.56 15.98
N SER A 7 26.90 10.69 16.15
CA SER A 7 25.95 9.73 15.59
C SER A 7 25.14 10.52 14.56
N VAL A 8 25.60 10.47 13.31
CA VAL A 8 24.96 11.15 12.20
C VAL A 8 24.68 10.09 11.14
N MET A 9 23.39 9.73 11.04
CA MET A 9 22.68 9.36 9.82
C MET A 9 23.29 8.24 8.97
N LEU A 10 22.98 6.99 9.31
CA LEU A 10 22.89 5.92 8.32
C LEU A 10 21.59 6.10 7.54
N SER A 11 21.64 6.87 6.46
CA SER A 11 20.60 6.88 5.44
C SER A 11 20.72 5.59 4.61
N SER A 12 20.14 4.51 5.12
CA SER A 12 19.85 3.33 4.30
C SER A 12 18.65 3.65 3.43
N THR A 13 18.89 4.22 2.25
CA THR A 13 17.96 4.10 1.12
C THR A 13 17.97 2.62 0.74
N SER A 14 17.02 1.86 1.28
CA SER A 14 16.66 0.57 0.71
C SER A 14 16.19 0.86 -0.71
N SER A 15 17.05 0.59 -1.71
CA SER A 15 16.63 0.41 -3.08
C SER A 15 15.51 -0.62 -3.06
N ALA A 16 14.29 -0.13 -3.20
CA ALA A 16 13.16 -0.95 -3.55
C ALA A 16 13.56 -1.65 -4.86
N ALA A 17 13.81 -2.96 -4.76
CA ALA A 17 13.79 -3.84 -5.90
C ALA A 17 12.42 -3.65 -6.54
N SER A 18 12.38 -2.79 -7.55
CA SER A 18 11.22 -2.62 -8.40
C SER A 18 11.11 -3.93 -9.14
N GLY A 19 10.21 -4.78 -8.65
CA GLY A 19 9.80 -5.99 -9.34
C GLY A 19 9.27 -5.55 -10.70
N GLU A 20 10.10 -5.77 -11.72
CA GLU A 20 9.72 -5.67 -13.11
C GLU A 20 8.70 -6.78 -13.36
N VAL A 21 7.42 -6.47 -13.16
CA VAL A 21 6.34 -7.32 -13.66
C VAL A 21 6.23 -7.00 -15.15
N VAL A 22 6.93 -7.80 -15.94
CA VAL A 22 6.86 -7.78 -17.42
C VAL A 22 5.46 -8.23 -17.82
N TYR A 23 4.53 -7.28 -17.93
CA TYR A 23 3.27 -7.47 -18.65
C TYR A 23 3.59 -7.42 -20.15
N GLY A 24 3.79 -8.59 -20.74
CA GLY A 24 4.12 -8.71 -22.15
C GLY A 24 4.06 -10.15 -22.64
N THR A 25 2.96 -10.86 -22.38
CA THR A 25 2.65 -12.02 -23.23
C THR A 25 2.03 -11.48 -24.50
N GLU A 26 2.81 -11.55 -25.56
CA GLU A 26 2.47 -11.19 -26.93
C GLU A 26 1.12 -11.80 -27.32
N ARG A 27 0.07 -10.98 -27.25
CA ARG A 27 -1.26 -11.34 -27.74
C ARG A 27 -1.21 -11.21 -29.26
N GLY A 28 -1.23 -12.35 -29.92
CA GLY A 28 -1.65 -12.46 -31.32
C GLY A 28 -0.55 -12.83 -32.30
N SER A 29 -0.45 -14.12 -32.61
CA SER A 29 -0.45 -14.62 -34.00
C SER A 29 -0.32 -16.14 -34.03
N THR A 30 -1.41 -16.85 -33.74
CA THR A 30 -1.62 -18.21 -34.26
C THR A 30 -2.59 -18.16 -35.42
N ALA A 31 -2.30 -17.31 -36.41
CA ALA A 31 -3.00 -17.27 -37.70
C ALA A 31 -2.42 -18.31 -38.67
N GLY A 32 -2.39 -19.59 -38.27
CA GLY A 32 -1.67 -20.61 -39.06
C GLY A 32 -1.99 -22.07 -38.79
N SER A 33 -3.12 -22.43 -38.17
CA SER A 33 -3.49 -23.85 -38.01
C SER A 33 -5.01 -24.07 -38.01
N ASP A 34 -5.67 -23.74 -39.12
CA ASP A 34 -7.08 -24.10 -39.32
C ASP A 34 -7.27 -25.59 -39.70
N GLU A 35 -6.22 -26.34 -39.99
CA GLU A 35 -6.33 -27.74 -40.47
C GLU A 35 -6.29 -28.83 -39.37
N SER A 36 -6.13 -28.47 -38.09
CA SER A 36 -6.12 -29.46 -36.99
C SER A 36 -6.80 -28.93 -35.72
N ARG A 37 -7.90 -28.19 -35.87
CA ARG A 37 -8.69 -27.80 -34.70
C ARG A 37 -9.55 -28.98 -34.24
N VAL A 38 -9.32 -29.44 -33.01
CA VAL A 38 -10.08 -30.54 -32.41
C VAL A 38 -11.45 -30.00 -32.01
N MET A 39 -12.51 -30.46 -32.68
CA MET A 39 -13.89 -30.10 -32.33
C MET A 39 -14.21 -30.45 -30.87
N SER A 40 -15.10 -29.66 -30.25
CA SER A 40 -15.57 -29.92 -28.90
C SER A 40 -16.14 -31.34 -28.79
N VAL A 41 -15.76 -32.07 -27.74
CA VAL A 41 -16.23 -33.44 -27.47
C VAL A 41 -17.76 -33.51 -27.46
N LYS A 42 -18.43 -32.46 -26.98
CA LYS A 42 -19.90 -32.36 -26.99
C LYS A 42 -20.45 -32.22 -28.42
N VAL A 43 -19.86 -31.35 -29.23
CA VAL A 43 -20.27 -31.16 -30.63
C VAL A 43 -20.03 -32.43 -31.43
N GLN A 44 -18.92 -33.14 -31.20
CA GLN A 44 -18.62 -34.41 -31.84
C GLN A 44 -19.66 -35.50 -31.50
N GLN A 45 -20.12 -35.59 -30.25
CA GLN A 45 -21.15 -36.54 -29.82
C GLN A 45 -22.51 -36.22 -30.46
N ILE A 46 -22.88 -34.94 -30.52
CA ILE A 46 -24.12 -34.48 -31.17
C ILE A 46 -24.05 -34.78 -32.67
N ALA A 47 -22.96 -34.42 -33.34
CA ALA A 47 -22.73 -34.70 -34.75
C ALA A 47 -22.85 -36.20 -35.04
N SER A 48 -22.18 -37.05 -34.24
CA SER A 48 -22.24 -38.52 -34.38
C SER A 48 -23.66 -39.06 -34.25
N SER A 49 -24.50 -38.46 -33.40
CA SER A 49 -25.90 -38.86 -33.22
C SER A 49 -26.75 -38.41 -34.41
N ILE A 50 -26.57 -37.19 -34.89
CA ILE A 50 -27.29 -36.66 -36.06
C ILE A 50 -26.95 -37.46 -37.32
N TYR A 51 -25.67 -37.78 -37.55
CA TYR A 51 -25.26 -38.56 -38.72
C TYR A 51 -25.83 -40.00 -38.72
N LYS A 52 -25.98 -40.64 -37.56
CA LYS A 52 -26.65 -41.95 -37.44
C LYS A 52 -28.14 -41.89 -37.79
N GLU A 53 -28.82 -40.82 -37.37
CA GLU A 53 -30.22 -40.60 -37.74
C GLU A 53 -30.38 -40.32 -39.24
N PHE A 54 -29.45 -39.55 -39.83
CA PHE A 54 -29.41 -39.33 -41.28
C PHE A 54 -29.18 -40.62 -42.06
N GLU A 55 -28.31 -41.51 -41.59
CA GLU A 55 -28.11 -42.82 -42.22
C GLU A 55 -29.42 -43.64 -42.22
N THR A 56 -30.15 -43.65 -41.10
CA THR A 56 -31.47 -44.31 -41.00
C THR A 56 -32.50 -43.67 -41.93
N MET A 57 -32.47 -42.35 -42.10
CA MET A 57 -33.37 -41.61 -42.98
C MET A 57 -33.07 -41.90 -44.46
N ILE A 58 -31.80 -41.96 -44.85
CA ILE A 58 -31.37 -42.32 -46.21
C ILE A 58 -31.83 -43.73 -46.55
N GLN A 59 -31.69 -44.69 -45.62
CA GLN A 59 -32.15 -46.07 -45.82
C GLN A 59 -33.66 -46.19 -46.07
N LYS A 60 -34.48 -45.36 -45.42
CA LYS A 60 -35.95 -45.42 -45.51
C LYS A 60 -36.54 -44.56 -46.63
N PHE A 61 -35.96 -43.40 -46.89
CA PHE A 61 -36.55 -42.35 -47.73
C PHE A 61 -35.66 -41.91 -48.90
N GLY A 62 -34.45 -42.48 -49.02
CA GLY A 62 -33.49 -42.14 -50.08
C GLY A 62 -32.66 -40.88 -49.79
N GLU A 63 -31.53 -40.78 -50.49
CA GLU A 63 -30.49 -39.77 -50.28
C GLU A 63 -30.96 -38.33 -50.55
N THR A 64 -31.84 -38.15 -51.53
CA THR A 64 -32.35 -36.84 -51.96
C THR A 64 -33.06 -36.07 -50.85
N THR A 65 -33.57 -36.76 -49.84
CA THR A 65 -34.28 -36.16 -48.69
C THR A 65 -33.35 -35.39 -47.76
N VAL A 66 -32.07 -35.78 -47.68
CA VAL A 66 -31.09 -35.18 -46.73
C VAL A 66 -30.10 -34.24 -47.43
N LYS A 67 -30.01 -34.31 -48.75
CA LYS A 67 -29.00 -33.60 -49.56
C LYS A 67 -28.91 -32.10 -49.30
N ASP A 68 -30.05 -31.41 -49.22
CA ASP A 68 -30.08 -29.96 -48.99
C ASP A 68 -30.05 -29.60 -47.49
N LEU A 69 -30.37 -30.55 -46.61
CA LEU A 69 -30.37 -30.38 -45.16
C LEU A 69 -28.97 -30.54 -44.56
N MET A 70 -28.14 -31.42 -45.13
CA MET A 70 -26.82 -31.74 -44.61
C MET A 70 -25.89 -30.51 -44.52
N PRO A 71 -25.81 -29.62 -45.52
CA PRO A 71 -25.01 -28.40 -45.42
C PRO A 71 -25.47 -27.45 -44.31
N LEU A 72 -26.79 -27.38 -44.06
CA LEU A 72 -27.34 -26.55 -42.98
C LEU A 72 -26.95 -27.09 -41.61
N VAL A 73 -27.03 -28.41 -41.42
CA VAL A 73 -26.62 -29.05 -40.16
C VAL A 73 -25.12 -28.91 -39.94
N VAL A 74 -24.30 -29.09 -40.97
CA VAL A 74 -22.84 -28.89 -40.87
C VAL A 74 -22.54 -27.46 -40.44
N ASN A 75 -23.14 -26.46 -41.08
CA ASN A 75 -22.95 -25.05 -40.70
C ASN A 75 -23.39 -24.75 -39.25
N VAL A 76 -24.49 -25.36 -38.78
CA VAL A 76 -24.92 -25.23 -37.38
C VAL A 76 -23.92 -25.89 -36.43
N LEU A 77 -23.37 -27.06 -36.77
CA LEU A 77 -22.37 -27.74 -35.96
C LEU A 77 -21.05 -26.96 -35.90
N GLU A 78 -20.62 -26.37 -37.02
CA GLU A 78 -19.43 -25.49 -37.09
C GLU A 78 -19.64 -24.21 -36.25
N SER A 79 -20.80 -23.58 -36.38
CA SER A 79 -21.16 -22.40 -35.58
C SER A 79 -21.21 -22.71 -34.09
N LEU A 80 -21.72 -23.89 -33.73
CA LEU A 80 -21.75 -24.36 -32.34
C LEU A 80 -20.35 -24.64 -31.81
N ASP A 81 -19.47 -25.25 -32.61
CA ASP A 81 -18.07 -25.49 -32.25
C ASP A 81 -17.31 -24.19 -31.99
N LEU A 82 -17.51 -23.19 -32.85
CA LEU A 82 -16.97 -21.84 -32.66
C LEU A 82 -17.47 -21.21 -31.36
N ALA A 83 -18.77 -21.30 -31.07
CA ALA A 83 -19.34 -20.78 -29.83
C ALA A 83 -18.78 -21.48 -28.58
N TYR A 84 -18.48 -22.78 -28.65
CA TYR A 84 -17.84 -23.48 -27.54
C TYR A 84 -16.41 -23.01 -27.29
N LEU A 85 -15.64 -22.75 -28.33
CA LEU A 85 -14.27 -22.25 -28.18
C LEU A 85 -14.24 -20.82 -27.66
N GLU A 86 -15.09 -19.95 -28.19
CA GLU A 86 -15.21 -18.59 -27.68
C GLU A 86 -15.59 -18.61 -26.20
N LYS A 87 -16.51 -19.50 -25.81
CA LYS A 87 -16.87 -19.68 -24.41
C LYS A 87 -15.69 -20.14 -23.55
N GLU A 88 -14.88 -21.09 -24.02
CA GLU A 88 -13.68 -21.54 -23.29
C GLU A 88 -12.62 -20.42 -23.16
N GLU A 89 -12.42 -19.62 -24.22
CA GLU A 89 -11.52 -18.46 -24.16
C GLU A 89 -12.00 -17.43 -23.11
N HIS A 90 -13.28 -17.08 -23.13
CA HIS A 90 -13.88 -16.18 -22.14
C HIS A 90 -13.83 -16.73 -20.71
N GLU A 91 -13.96 -18.05 -20.56
CA GLU A 91 -13.85 -18.72 -19.25
C GLU A 91 -12.44 -18.59 -18.68
N VAL A 92 -11.41 -18.79 -19.51
CA VAL A 92 -10.01 -18.58 -19.13
C VAL A 92 -9.73 -17.12 -18.81
N GLU A 93 -10.21 -16.17 -19.62
CA GLU A 93 -10.04 -14.73 -19.36
C GLU A 93 -10.69 -14.33 -18.02
N MET A 94 -11.89 -14.87 -17.74
CA MET A 94 -12.58 -14.63 -16.48
C MET A 94 -11.80 -15.17 -15.28
N GLU A 95 -11.17 -16.34 -15.40
CA GLU A 95 -10.33 -16.91 -14.35
C GLU A 95 -9.08 -16.06 -14.10
N LEU A 96 -8.40 -15.62 -15.16
CA LEU A 96 -7.25 -14.72 -15.05
C LEU A 96 -7.58 -13.40 -14.35
N LEU A 97 -8.71 -12.78 -14.71
CA LEU A 97 -9.17 -11.54 -14.07
C LEU A 97 -9.53 -11.75 -12.59
N LYS A 98 -10.09 -12.91 -12.24
CA LYS A 98 -10.37 -13.25 -10.83
C LYS A 98 -9.08 -13.40 -10.04
N GLU A 99 -8.09 -14.09 -10.60
CA GLU A 99 -6.78 -14.27 -9.96
C GLU A 99 -6.08 -12.92 -9.75
N ASP A 100 -6.04 -12.05 -10.77
CA ASP A 100 -5.48 -10.70 -10.66
C ASP A 100 -6.20 -9.86 -9.58
N ASN A 101 -7.54 -9.96 -9.52
CA ASN A 101 -8.31 -9.26 -8.49
C ASN A 101 -7.99 -9.76 -7.07
N GLU A 102 -7.83 -11.08 -6.88
CA GLU A 102 -7.46 -11.67 -5.60
C GLU A 102 -6.05 -11.25 -5.16
N GLN A 103 -5.11 -11.21 -6.10
CA GLN A 103 -3.76 -10.69 -5.86
C GLN A 103 -3.82 -9.21 -5.45
N LEU A 104 -4.57 -8.39 -6.17
CA LEU A 104 -4.72 -6.97 -5.88
C LEU A 104 -5.37 -6.73 -4.51
N ALA A 105 -6.39 -7.52 -4.15
CA ALA A 105 -7.04 -7.46 -2.84
C ALA A 105 -6.06 -7.81 -1.71
N THR A 106 -5.23 -8.84 -1.91
CA THR A 106 -4.20 -9.25 -0.94
C THR A 106 -3.15 -8.16 -0.74
N GLN A 107 -2.69 -7.53 -1.83
CA GLN A 107 -1.74 -6.42 -1.75
C GLN A 107 -2.35 -5.20 -1.04
N TYR A 108 -3.60 -4.86 -1.38
CA TYR A 108 -4.31 -3.76 -0.74
C TYR A 108 -4.42 -3.96 0.78
N GLU A 109 -4.78 -5.15 1.25
CA GLU A 109 -4.92 -5.39 2.68
C GLU A 109 -3.56 -5.33 3.40
N ARG A 110 -2.49 -5.81 2.76
CA ARG A 110 -1.12 -5.66 3.29
C ARG A 110 -0.72 -4.18 3.42
N GLU A 111 -0.93 -3.39 2.38
CA GLU A 111 -0.58 -1.96 2.38
C GLU A 111 -1.39 -1.19 3.44
N LYS A 112 -2.68 -1.51 3.55
CA LYS A 112 -3.57 -0.94 4.57
C LYS A 112 -3.12 -1.28 5.99
N GLN A 113 -2.61 -2.49 6.24
CA GLN A 113 -2.02 -2.86 7.53
C GLN A 113 -0.72 -2.08 7.80
N LEU A 114 0.15 -1.93 6.81
CA LEU A 114 1.38 -1.16 6.93
C LEU A 114 1.10 0.31 7.26
N ARG A 115 0.12 0.94 6.59
CA ARG A 115 -0.30 2.31 6.90
C ARG A 115 -0.78 2.45 8.34
N ARG A 116 -1.67 1.56 8.79
CA ARG A 116 -2.14 1.57 10.19
C ARG A 116 -1.00 1.42 11.20
N ALA A 117 -0.03 0.56 10.92
CA ALA A 117 1.13 0.37 11.79
C ALA A 117 2.03 1.63 11.82
N GLN A 118 2.20 2.30 10.68
CA GLN A 118 2.93 3.55 10.61
C GLN A 118 2.20 4.67 11.37
N ASP A 119 0.89 4.81 11.20
CA ASP A 119 0.08 5.82 11.89
C ASP A 119 0.16 5.62 13.42
N GLN A 120 0.05 4.37 13.88
CA GLN A 120 0.21 4.02 15.29
C GLN A 120 1.60 4.42 15.83
N LYS A 121 2.66 4.10 15.07
CA LYS A 121 4.03 4.47 15.43
C LYS A 121 4.23 5.99 15.47
N CYS A 122 3.54 6.75 14.60
CA CYS A 122 3.59 8.20 14.61
C CYS A 122 2.98 8.76 15.90
N MET A 123 1.80 8.27 16.29
CA MET A 123 1.15 8.65 17.55
C MET A 123 2.04 8.36 18.77
N GLU A 124 2.68 7.19 18.80
CA GLU A 124 3.60 6.82 19.90
C GLU A 124 4.82 7.77 20.00
N ILE A 125 5.33 8.22 18.86
CA ILE A 125 6.44 9.18 18.82
C ILE A 125 5.97 10.57 19.27
N GLU A 126 4.80 11.01 18.81
CA GLU A 126 4.19 12.28 19.22
C GLU A 126 3.98 12.32 20.75
N ASP A 127 3.38 11.27 21.32
CA ASP A 127 3.19 11.14 22.77
C ASP A 127 4.53 11.20 23.53
N ALA A 128 5.56 10.53 23.02
CA ALA A 128 6.89 10.54 23.63
C ALA A 128 7.52 11.95 23.59
N MET A 129 7.37 12.67 22.49
CA MET A 129 7.85 14.05 22.33
C MET A 129 7.10 15.03 23.21
N ASP A 130 5.79 14.85 23.39
CA ASP A 130 4.99 15.69 24.29
C ASP A 130 5.44 15.51 25.75
N VAL A 131 5.72 14.27 26.16
CA VAL A 131 6.27 13.98 27.49
C VAL A 131 7.63 14.65 27.69
N GLU A 132 8.54 14.54 26.72
CA GLU A 132 9.87 15.17 26.80
C GLU A 132 9.76 16.71 26.83
N THR A 133 8.91 17.27 25.97
CA THR A 133 8.66 18.71 25.90
C THR A 133 8.14 19.24 27.22
N LYS A 134 7.18 18.54 27.83
CA LYS A 134 6.66 18.90 29.15
C LYS A 134 7.73 18.82 30.24
N ALA A 135 8.56 17.77 30.24
CA ALA A 135 9.65 17.64 31.20
C ALA A 135 10.70 18.76 31.06
N LEU A 136 11.00 19.19 29.83
CA LEU A 136 11.88 20.33 29.56
C LEU A 136 11.24 21.65 30.00
N GLN A 137 9.94 21.84 29.75
CA GLN A 137 9.18 22.99 30.20
C GLN A 137 9.20 23.12 31.73
N ASP A 138 8.92 22.03 32.46
CA ASP A 138 8.99 21.99 33.92
C ASP A 138 10.39 22.37 34.44
N LYS A 139 11.44 21.91 33.72
CA LYS A 139 12.82 22.26 34.05
C LYS A 139 13.11 23.74 33.83
N ILE A 140 12.62 24.33 32.74
CA ILE A 140 12.73 25.78 32.47
C ILE A 140 12.05 26.57 33.60
N GLU A 141 10.82 26.23 33.95
CA GLU A 141 10.07 26.91 35.02
C GLU A 141 10.81 26.85 36.37
N SER A 142 11.42 25.69 36.69
CA SER A 142 12.23 25.53 37.90
C SER A 142 13.46 26.44 37.90
N LEU A 143 14.16 26.55 36.76
CA LEU A 143 15.34 27.40 36.60
C LEU A 143 14.97 28.88 36.66
N GLU A 144 13.85 29.29 36.06
CA GLU A 144 13.32 30.65 36.15
C GLU A 144 12.96 31.05 37.57
N SER A 145 12.41 30.13 38.36
CA SER A 145 12.13 30.34 39.79
C SER A 145 13.42 30.54 40.59
N ILE A 146 14.44 29.70 40.35
CA ILE A 146 15.77 29.83 40.96
C ILE A 146 16.41 31.17 40.58
N MET A 147 16.35 31.56 39.31
CA MET A 147 16.89 32.82 38.81
C MET A 147 16.23 34.03 39.51
N ARG A 148 14.90 34.06 39.57
CA ARG A 148 14.14 35.11 40.30
C ARG A 148 14.55 35.19 41.77
N MET A 149 14.73 34.05 42.43
CA MET A 149 15.18 34.01 43.83
C MET A 149 16.59 34.59 44.00
N LEU A 150 17.53 34.23 43.12
CA LEU A 150 18.90 34.72 43.15
C LEU A 150 18.97 36.23 42.89
N GLU A 151 18.17 36.74 41.95
CA GLU A 151 18.06 38.18 41.71
C GLU A 151 17.57 38.95 42.94
N LEU A 152 16.55 38.42 43.64
CA LEU A 152 16.05 39.02 44.88
C LEU A 152 17.12 39.02 45.97
N LYS A 153 17.84 37.90 46.16
CA LYS A 153 18.96 37.81 47.10
C LYS A 153 20.06 38.84 46.77
N ALA A 154 20.41 39.01 45.50
CA ALA A 154 21.40 39.99 45.06
C ALA A 154 20.94 41.44 45.30
N LYS A 155 19.68 41.77 45.00
CA LYS A 155 19.07 43.07 45.29
C LYS A 155 19.06 43.37 46.79
N ASN A 156 18.72 42.39 47.62
CA ASN A 156 18.71 42.52 49.08
C ASN A 156 20.11 42.76 49.65
N LYS A 157 21.13 42.03 49.17
CA LYS A 157 22.53 42.25 49.57
C LYS A 157 23.00 43.68 49.23
N LYS A 158 22.74 44.14 48.00
CA LYS A 158 23.06 45.52 47.59
C LYS A 158 22.36 46.57 48.46
N ARG A 159 21.09 46.36 48.81
CA ARG A 159 20.33 47.25 49.72
C ARG A 159 20.95 47.27 51.12
N PHE A 160 21.35 46.11 51.64
CA PHE A 160 22.01 45.99 52.93
C PHE A 160 23.34 46.76 52.95
N ASP A 161 24.21 46.54 51.96
CA ASP A 161 25.52 47.20 51.83
C ASP A 161 25.38 48.73 51.72
N CYS A 162 24.38 49.21 50.96
CA CYS A 162 24.06 50.64 50.84
C CYS A 162 23.59 51.24 52.17
N SER A 163 22.66 50.58 52.86
CA SER A 163 22.19 50.99 54.18
C SER A 163 23.32 51.05 55.20
N GLU A 164 24.23 50.07 55.18
CA GLU A 164 25.40 50.05 56.06
C GLU A 164 26.37 51.20 55.74
N SER A 165 26.62 51.46 54.46
CA SER A 165 27.47 52.58 54.00
C SER A 165 26.91 53.94 54.46
N LEU A 166 25.59 54.13 54.35
CA LEU A 166 24.88 55.32 54.85
C LEU A 166 24.99 55.46 56.38
N ARG A 167 24.86 54.36 57.14
CA ARG A 167 25.06 54.37 58.60
C ARG A 167 26.50 54.77 58.96
N ARG A 168 27.50 54.19 58.29
CA ARG A 168 28.91 54.53 58.48
C ARG A 168 29.18 56.00 58.17
N ALA A 169 28.61 56.54 57.09
CA ALA A 169 28.73 57.96 56.74
C ALA A 169 28.10 58.88 57.80
N ARG A 170 26.91 58.53 58.31
CA ARG A 170 26.24 59.29 59.38
C ARG A 170 27.01 59.26 60.71
N SER A 171 27.65 58.15 61.05
CA SER A 171 28.52 58.10 62.24
C SER A 171 29.75 58.99 62.09
N ARG A 172 30.35 59.04 60.88
CA ARG A 172 31.47 59.94 60.58
C ARG A 172 31.11 61.41 60.66
N THR A 173 29.93 61.80 60.17
CA THR A 173 29.48 63.20 60.27
C THR A 173 29.16 63.60 61.71
N LYS A 174 28.53 62.71 62.49
CA LYS A 174 28.29 62.95 63.93
C LYS A 174 29.61 63.13 64.70
N ALA A 175 30.61 62.30 64.43
CA ALA A 175 31.93 62.41 65.07
C ALA A 175 32.74 63.67 64.65
N ARG A 176 32.31 64.42 63.63
CA ARG A 176 32.96 65.66 63.19
C ARG A 176 32.33 66.93 63.76
N VAL A 177 31.17 66.82 64.41
CA VAL A 177 30.36 67.94 64.93
C VAL A 177 30.42 68.01 66.48
N HIS A 178 31.04 67.02 67.12
CA HIS A 178 31.48 67.04 68.53
C HIS A 178 32.99 67.12 68.59
#